data_AF-A0A3M7DSX7-F1
#
_entry.id   AF-A0A3M7DSX7-F1
#
_cell.length_a   1.000
_cell.length_b   1.000
_cell.length_c   1.000
_cell.angle_alpha   90.00
_cell.angle_beta   90.00
_cell.angle_gamma   90.00
#
_symmetry.space_group_name_H-M   'P 1'
#
loop_
_entity.id
_entity.type
_entity.pdbx_description
1 polymer ?
#
loop_
_entity_poly.entity_id
_entity_poly.type
_entity_poly.pdbx_seq_one_letter_code
_entity_poly.pdbx_strand_id
1 'polypeptide(L)'
;MDQIILFGDSIAEQSFIQHQPTSPTTFAWGAALSALYARRLDIINRGLSGYNSTQALRALSLCLPEPIQTSLRLLIIAFGTTDARIPNSPGGPDQSVSVQEFVQNLRDMKSHPAVRAHEGVQFVFITPPPVDERKSARADNEKQGSLVIGGKLGRRADRTAEYAKAVRELGSELGVPVCDVWSAMVIRAGFGGEDGGAGTAAGRDRDDDNTASSAAAATAAATPSADTASGNQAARSGGDAADGSDNTATPLLTPLPGSLDLPPNEPLQSFLQDDGVHLSAEGSRVLFGELMTVINKRYPELMPSALRMRLPAWDDADVWMAVEKDGRSEQREQQQRVRARGAGRDRGKVVRGKFEA
;
A
#
# COMPACT_ATOMS: atom_id res chain seq x y z
N MET A 1 7.01 -13.17 -12.96
CA MET A 1 5.78 -13.53 -12.22
C MET A 1 4.98 -12.26 -12.06
N ASP A 2 3.67 -12.32 -12.27
CA ASP A 2 2.83 -11.11 -12.29
C ASP A 2 2.89 -10.37 -10.95
N GLN A 3 2.73 -9.04 -10.99
CA GLN A 3 3.15 -8.16 -9.90
C GLN A 3 2.03 -7.27 -9.36
N ILE A 4 2.12 -6.97 -8.07
CA ILE A 4 1.49 -5.82 -7.42
C ILE A 4 2.61 -4.81 -7.12
N ILE A 5 2.45 -3.57 -7.55
CA ILE A 5 3.46 -2.52 -7.32
C ILE A 5 2.94 -1.54 -6.26
N LEU A 6 3.77 -1.28 -5.26
CA LEU A 6 3.57 -0.26 -4.24
C LEU A 6 4.31 1.00 -4.70
N PHE A 7 3.63 1.91 -5.38
CA PHE A 7 4.22 3.15 -5.88
C PHE A 7 3.85 4.32 -4.97
N GLY A 8 4.82 4.89 -4.27
CA GLY A 8 4.52 5.89 -3.26
C GLY A 8 5.74 6.63 -2.75
N ASP A 9 5.53 7.43 -1.70
CA ASP A 9 6.59 8.14 -1.00
C ASP A 9 7.27 7.24 0.06
N SER A 10 7.77 7.84 1.15
CA SER A 10 8.43 7.13 2.24
C SER A 10 7.51 6.14 2.96
N ILE A 11 6.18 6.33 2.95
CA ILE A 11 5.24 5.38 3.55
C ILE A 11 5.27 4.03 2.80
N ALA A 12 5.41 4.07 1.47
CA ALA A 12 5.62 2.89 0.64
C ALA A 12 7.04 2.36 0.78
N GLU A 13 8.06 3.23 0.80
CA GLU A 13 9.47 2.80 0.86
C GLU A 13 9.74 1.99 2.14
N GLN A 14 9.24 2.49 3.27
CA GLN A 14 9.43 1.87 4.58
C GLN A 14 8.50 0.67 4.84
N SER A 15 7.63 0.31 3.89
CA SER A 15 6.60 -0.73 4.08
C SER A 15 7.13 -2.13 4.40
N PHE A 16 8.43 -2.37 4.21
CA PHE A 16 9.12 -3.63 4.50
C PHE A 16 10.03 -3.55 5.73
N ILE A 17 10.18 -2.37 6.36
CA ILE A 17 11.09 -2.18 7.49
C ILE A 17 10.49 -2.83 8.73
N GLN A 18 11.02 -3.99 9.09
CA GLN A 18 10.65 -4.72 10.32
C GLN A 18 11.71 -4.59 11.42
N HIS A 19 12.92 -4.16 11.07
CA HIS A 19 14.03 -4.05 12.01
C HIS A 19 14.33 -2.57 12.28
N GLN A 20 14.26 -2.17 13.54
CA GLN A 20 14.90 -0.95 14.02
C GLN A 20 15.97 -1.33 15.05
N PRO A 21 17.13 -0.64 15.09
CA PRO A 21 18.30 -1.06 15.87
C PRO A 21 18.04 -1.33 17.36
N THR A 22 16.96 -0.77 17.90
CA THR A 22 16.62 -0.82 19.33
C THR A 22 15.22 -1.37 19.61
N SER A 23 14.53 -1.92 18.60
CA SER A 23 13.14 -2.40 18.73
C SER A 23 13.01 -3.85 18.27
N PRO A 24 12.11 -4.64 18.90
CA PRO A 24 11.79 -5.98 18.41
C PRO A 24 11.26 -5.93 16.98
N THR A 25 11.35 -7.04 16.25
CA THR A 25 10.79 -7.13 14.89
C THR A 25 9.33 -6.71 14.89
N THR A 26 9.01 -5.69 14.10
CA THR A 26 7.68 -5.09 14.03
C THR A 26 6.89 -5.57 12.82
N PHE A 27 5.57 -5.38 12.88
CA PHE A 27 4.70 -5.58 11.74
C PHE A 27 4.97 -4.49 10.69
N ALA A 28 5.17 -4.90 9.43
CA ALA A 28 5.33 -4.01 8.29
C ALA A 28 4.41 -4.47 7.16
N TRP A 29 3.58 -3.57 6.64
CA TRP A 29 2.46 -3.91 5.78
C TRP A 29 2.87 -4.48 4.41
N GLY A 30 3.95 -3.97 3.82
CA GLY A 30 4.53 -4.47 2.57
C GLY A 30 5.18 -5.85 2.74
N ALA A 31 5.86 -6.09 3.86
CA ALA A 31 6.37 -7.41 4.21
C ALA A 31 5.23 -8.43 4.41
N ALA A 32 4.14 -8.02 5.08
CA ALA A 32 2.96 -8.86 5.28
C ALA A 32 2.27 -9.21 3.94
N LEU A 33 2.13 -8.25 3.03
CA LEU A 33 1.63 -8.51 1.67
C LEU A 33 2.54 -9.52 0.94
N SER A 34 3.85 -9.32 0.97
CA SER A 34 4.81 -10.24 0.34
C SER A 34 4.67 -11.68 0.86
N ALA A 35 4.50 -11.84 2.17
CA ALA A 35 4.29 -13.14 2.78
C ALA A 35 2.96 -13.79 2.33
N LEU A 36 1.86 -13.02 2.31
CA LEU A 36 0.55 -13.54 1.89
C LEU A 36 0.47 -13.90 0.41
N TYR A 37 1.12 -13.10 -0.44
CA TYR A 37 1.14 -13.30 -1.88
C TYR A 37 2.29 -14.20 -2.36
N ALA A 38 3.07 -14.77 -1.44
CA ALA A 38 4.16 -15.68 -1.77
C ALA A 38 3.70 -16.78 -2.74
N ARG A 39 4.45 -16.97 -3.82
CA ARG A 39 4.11 -17.86 -4.94
C ARG A 39 2.78 -17.54 -5.64
N ARG A 40 2.19 -16.37 -5.49
CA ARG A 40 0.95 -15.97 -6.21
C ARG A 40 1.19 -14.76 -7.08
N LEU A 41 1.60 -13.65 -6.47
CA LEU A 41 2.02 -12.41 -7.14
C LEU A 41 3.24 -11.84 -6.41
N ASP A 42 4.15 -11.22 -7.15
CA ASP A 42 5.28 -10.53 -6.51
C ASP A 42 4.82 -9.16 -6.02
N ILE A 43 5.14 -8.81 -4.78
CA ILE A 43 4.94 -7.46 -4.25
C ILE A 43 6.23 -6.68 -4.46
N ILE A 44 6.18 -5.65 -5.30
CA ILE A 44 7.35 -4.83 -5.62
C ILE A 44 7.23 -3.46 -4.96
N ASN A 45 8.17 -3.16 -4.07
CA ASN A 45 8.30 -1.85 -3.45
C ASN A 45 8.94 -0.86 -4.43
N ARG A 46 8.17 0.18 -4.78
CA ARG A 46 8.60 1.37 -5.54
C ARG A 46 8.27 2.64 -4.75
N GLY A 47 8.50 2.58 -3.44
CA GLY A 47 8.50 3.75 -2.57
C GLY A 47 9.73 4.61 -2.81
N LEU A 48 9.53 5.92 -2.78
CA LEU A 48 10.52 6.94 -3.11
C LEU A 48 10.52 7.98 -1.98
N SER A 49 11.29 7.74 -0.93
CA SER A 49 11.35 8.62 0.24
C SER A 49 11.77 10.04 -0.16
N GLY A 50 11.01 11.02 0.31
CA GLY A 50 11.21 12.43 0.01
C GLY A 50 10.66 12.91 -1.35
N TYR A 51 10.14 12.01 -2.20
CA TYR A 51 9.50 12.41 -3.45
C TYR A 51 8.10 12.99 -3.19
N ASN A 52 7.72 13.98 -4.00
CA ASN A 52 6.34 14.42 -4.16
C ASN A 52 5.73 13.86 -5.46
N SER A 53 4.43 14.07 -5.67
CA SER A 53 3.70 13.54 -6.83
C SER A 53 4.24 14.05 -8.17
N THR A 54 4.73 15.29 -8.26
CA THR A 54 5.28 15.87 -9.50
C THR A 54 6.56 15.15 -9.92
N GLN A 55 7.45 14.86 -8.95
CA GLN A 55 8.67 14.09 -9.20
C GLN A 55 8.34 12.62 -9.50
N ALA A 56 7.41 12.03 -8.74
CA ALA A 56 6.98 10.66 -8.93
C ALA A 56 6.40 10.42 -10.32
N LEU A 57 5.57 11.34 -10.84
CA LEU A 57 5.00 11.22 -12.19
C LEU A 57 6.10 11.10 -13.26
N ARG A 58 7.19 11.85 -13.12
CA ARG A 58 8.36 11.78 -14.02
C ARG A 58 9.13 10.46 -13.88
N ALA A 59 9.18 9.90 -12.67
CA ALA A 59 9.89 8.66 -12.37
C ALA A 59 9.07 7.40 -12.66
N LEU A 60 7.76 7.52 -12.94
CA LEU A 60 6.84 6.39 -13.02
C LEU A 60 7.29 5.31 -14.02
N SER A 61 7.70 5.69 -15.24
CA SER A 61 8.19 4.73 -16.24
C SER A 61 9.44 3.97 -15.82
N LEU A 62 10.29 4.57 -14.97
CA LEU A 62 11.48 3.93 -14.43
C LEU A 62 11.15 2.91 -13.33
N CYS A 63 9.97 3.04 -12.72
CA CYS A 63 9.53 2.21 -11.61
C CYS A 63 8.69 1.00 -12.05
N LEU A 64 8.05 1.08 -13.22
CA LEU A 64 7.22 0.01 -13.76
C LEU A 64 8.02 -0.96 -14.63
N PRO A 65 7.70 -2.25 -14.61
CA PRO A 65 8.31 -3.21 -15.52
C PRO A 65 7.75 -3.03 -16.94
N GLU A 66 8.51 -3.50 -17.93
CA GLU A 66 7.99 -3.64 -19.29
C GLU A 66 7.02 -4.84 -19.38
N PRO A 67 5.92 -4.75 -20.14
CA PRO A 67 4.95 -5.85 -20.27
C PRO A 67 5.54 -7.17 -20.79
N ILE A 68 6.64 -7.09 -21.54
CA ILE A 68 7.38 -8.27 -22.03
C ILE A 68 8.09 -9.04 -20.91
N GLN A 69 8.39 -8.38 -19.79
CA GLN A 69 9.08 -8.98 -18.65
C GLN A 69 8.09 -9.60 -17.66
N THR A 70 7.01 -8.88 -17.37
CA THR A 70 5.97 -9.32 -16.44
C THR A 70 4.70 -8.48 -16.59
N SER A 71 3.57 -9.01 -16.12
CA SER A 71 2.29 -8.29 -16.09
C SER A 71 2.09 -7.56 -14.76
N LEU A 72 1.75 -6.28 -14.83
CA LEU A 72 1.26 -5.50 -13.70
C LEU A 72 -0.23 -5.79 -13.49
N ARG A 73 -0.59 -6.35 -12.32
CA ARG A 73 -1.98 -6.70 -11.98
C ARG A 73 -2.68 -5.63 -11.17
N LEU A 74 -1.95 -5.01 -10.25
CA LEU A 74 -2.46 -3.96 -9.37
C LEU A 74 -1.36 -2.93 -9.13
N LEU A 75 -1.69 -1.66 -9.38
CA LEU A 75 -0.87 -0.51 -9.01
C LEU A 75 -1.49 0.20 -7.81
N ILE A 76 -0.78 0.20 -6.69
CA ILE A 76 -1.17 0.90 -5.48
C ILE A 76 -0.40 2.22 -5.46
N ILE A 77 -1.12 3.36 -5.45
CA ILE A 77 -0.52 4.70 -5.47
C ILE A 77 -0.72 5.35 -4.10
N ALA A 78 0.39 5.71 -3.43
CA ALA A 78 0.43 6.24 -2.06
C ALA A 78 1.33 7.49 -1.97
N PHE A 79 0.78 8.65 -2.35
CA PHE A 79 1.44 9.96 -2.23
C PHE A 79 0.53 10.94 -1.48
N GLY A 80 1.07 12.09 -1.10
CA GLY A 80 0.37 13.14 -0.36
C GLY A 80 1.08 13.54 0.93
N THR A 81 1.90 12.66 1.53
CA THR A 81 2.61 12.96 2.80
C THR A 81 3.66 14.04 2.61
N THR A 82 4.34 14.00 1.46
CA THR A 82 5.33 14.99 1.05
C THR A 82 4.67 16.23 0.44
N ASP A 83 3.69 16.02 -0.45
CA ASP A 83 2.96 17.08 -1.14
C ASP A 83 2.25 18.03 -0.17
N ALA A 84 1.72 17.50 0.93
CA ALA A 84 1.04 18.24 2.00
C ALA A 84 1.97 19.03 2.92
N ARG A 85 3.30 19.03 2.69
CA ARG A 85 4.19 19.92 3.44
C ARG A 85 3.78 21.38 3.28
N ILE A 86 4.10 22.18 4.31
CA ILE A 86 3.92 23.62 4.25
C ILE A 86 4.93 24.19 3.23
N PRO A 87 4.47 24.99 2.24
CA PRO A 87 5.37 25.62 1.27
C PRO A 87 6.43 26.48 1.95
N ASN A 88 7.65 26.45 1.43
CA ASN A 88 8.80 27.17 1.98
C ASN A 88 9.07 26.89 3.48
N SER A 89 8.71 25.68 3.96
CA SER A 89 9.04 25.26 5.33
C SER A 89 10.49 24.77 5.47
N PRO A 90 11.07 24.81 6.68
CA PRO A 90 12.47 24.40 6.91
C PRO A 90 12.78 22.94 6.53
N GLY A 91 14.05 22.61 6.24
CA GLY A 91 14.49 21.21 6.15
C GLY A 91 14.74 20.63 4.76
N GLY A 92 15.07 21.45 3.76
CA GLY A 92 15.49 20.99 2.44
C GLY A 92 14.84 21.76 1.28
N PRO A 93 14.99 21.29 0.03
CA PRO A 93 14.24 21.86 -1.09
C PRO A 93 12.74 21.73 -0.85
N ASP A 94 11.95 22.68 -1.36
CA ASP A 94 10.49 22.65 -1.19
C ASP A 94 9.93 21.38 -1.82
N GLN A 95 9.18 20.63 -1.00
CA GLN A 95 8.55 19.39 -1.43
C GLN A 95 7.04 19.55 -1.61
N SER A 96 6.47 20.70 -1.23
CA SER A 96 5.05 20.94 -1.33
C SER A 96 4.58 21.00 -2.79
N VAL A 97 3.39 20.47 -3.04
CA VAL A 97 2.73 20.50 -4.36
C VAL A 97 1.30 20.94 -4.11
N SER A 98 0.76 21.90 -4.87
CA SER A 98 -0.62 22.36 -4.65
C SER A 98 -1.62 21.20 -4.76
N VAL A 99 -2.75 21.23 -4.04
CA VAL A 99 -3.76 20.17 -4.11
C VAL A 99 -4.24 19.95 -5.55
N GLN A 100 -4.42 21.02 -6.32
CA GLN A 100 -4.81 20.94 -7.72
C GLN A 100 -3.79 20.17 -8.57
N GLU A 101 -2.50 20.51 -8.44
CA GLU A 101 -1.43 19.82 -9.17
C GLU A 101 -1.27 18.38 -8.69
N PHE A 102 -1.35 18.13 -7.37
CA PHE A 102 -1.31 16.79 -6.79
C PHE A 102 -2.40 15.88 -7.36
N VAL A 103 -3.66 16.35 -7.37
CA VAL A 103 -4.79 15.62 -7.96
C VAL A 103 -4.56 15.34 -9.44
N GLN A 104 -4.06 16.33 -10.19
CA GLN A 104 -3.75 16.14 -11.60
C GLN A 104 -2.63 15.11 -11.81
N ASN A 105 -1.58 15.14 -10.99
CA ASN A 105 -0.48 14.18 -11.05
C ASN A 105 -0.99 12.75 -10.84
N LEU A 106 -1.87 12.51 -9.86
CA LEU A 106 -2.44 11.18 -9.63
C LEU A 106 -3.31 10.70 -10.82
N ARG A 107 -4.09 11.61 -11.43
CA ARG A 107 -4.86 11.33 -12.65
C ARG A 107 -3.94 10.96 -13.82
N ASP A 108 -2.83 11.67 -13.96
CA ASP A 108 -1.85 11.45 -15.01
C ASP A 108 -1.06 10.14 -14.79
N MET A 109 -0.73 9.79 -13.54
CA MET A 109 -0.11 8.50 -13.22
C MET A 109 -1.01 7.33 -13.65
N LYS A 110 -2.32 7.39 -13.38
CA LYS A 110 -3.27 6.35 -13.78
C LYS A 110 -3.37 6.19 -15.30
N SER A 111 -3.28 7.30 -16.04
CA SER A 111 -3.39 7.32 -17.51
C SER A 111 -2.05 7.25 -18.24
N HIS A 112 -0.95 7.12 -17.49
CA HIS A 112 0.41 7.17 -18.03
C HIS A 112 0.66 6.06 -19.06
N PRO A 113 1.39 6.34 -20.17
CA PRO A 113 1.66 5.33 -21.21
C PRO A 113 2.30 4.04 -20.69
N ALA A 114 3.24 4.14 -19.75
CA ALA A 114 3.88 2.96 -19.13
C ALA A 114 2.88 2.07 -18.35
N VAL A 115 1.81 2.66 -17.80
CA VAL A 115 0.73 1.89 -17.15
C VAL A 115 -0.19 1.27 -18.21
N ARG A 116 -0.58 2.06 -19.21
CA ARG A 116 -1.46 1.63 -20.32
C ARG A 116 -0.83 0.56 -21.21
N ALA A 117 0.48 0.39 -21.16
CA ALA A 117 1.19 -0.69 -21.84
C ALA A 117 0.85 -2.07 -21.26
N HIS A 118 0.35 -2.14 -20.02
CA HIS A 118 -0.13 -3.37 -19.40
C HIS A 118 -1.64 -3.51 -19.55
N GLU A 119 -2.11 -4.73 -19.81
CA GLU A 119 -3.53 -5.03 -19.94
C GLU A 119 -4.18 -5.31 -18.57
N GLY A 120 -5.36 -4.74 -18.34
CA GLY A 120 -6.20 -5.10 -17.17
C GLY A 120 -5.66 -4.67 -15.81
N VAL A 121 -4.82 -3.64 -15.75
CA VAL A 121 -4.27 -3.10 -14.49
C VAL A 121 -5.40 -2.58 -13.59
N GLN A 122 -5.47 -3.09 -12.36
CA GLN A 122 -6.31 -2.53 -11.30
C GLN A 122 -5.58 -1.45 -10.52
N PHE A 123 -6.32 -0.60 -9.81
CA PHE A 123 -5.76 0.54 -9.08
C PHE A 123 -6.33 0.64 -7.68
N VAL A 124 -5.50 1.03 -6.71
CA VAL A 124 -5.95 1.51 -5.41
C VAL A 124 -5.19 2.80 -5.09
N PHE A 125 -5.90 3.82 -4.63
CA PHE A 125 -5.27 4.99 -4.02
C PHE A 125 -5.22 4.82 -2.50
N ILE A 126 -4.11 5.21 -1.88
CA ILE A 126 -3.99 5.29 -0.42
C ILE A 126 -3.92 6.77 -0.04
N THR A 127 -4.79 7.20 0.88
CA THR A 127 -4.72 8.56 1.46
C THR A 127 -3.44 8.72 2.29
N PRO A 128 -2.81 9.91 2.35
CA PRO A 128 -1.74 10.13 3.31
C PRO A 128 -2.25 9.88 4.75
N PRO A 129 -1.50 9.20 5.62
CA PRO A 129 -1.88 9.01 7.02
C PRO A 129 -1.92 10.36 7.76
N PRO A 130 -2.63 10.47 8.89
CA PRO A 130 -2.60 11.69 9.69
C PRO A 130 -1.19 11.93 10.25
N VAL A 131 -0.92 13.18 10.62
CA VAL A 131 0.37 13.59 11.20
C VAL A 131 0.18 14.03 12.65
N ASP A 132 1.21 13.87 13.47
CA ASP A 132 1.29 14.49 14.79
C ASP A 132 2.28 15.65 14.72
N GLU A 133 1.75 16.88 14.79
CA GLU A 133 2.53 18.11 14.64
C GLU A 133 3.59 18.26 15.74
N ARG A 134 3.34 17.69 16.93
CA ARG A 134 4.23 17.80 18.09
C ARG A 134 5.43 16.88 17.99
N LYS A 135 5.22 15.62 17.60
CA LYS A 135 6.27 14.67 17.26
C LYS A 135 7.07 15.17 16.05
N SER A 136 6.40 15.67 15.01
CA SER A 136 7.07 16.25 13.84
C SER A 136 7.92 17.46 14.22
N ALA A 137 7.39 18.40 15.00
CA ALA A 137 8.15 19.57 15.45
C ALA A 137 9.36 19.17 16.30
N ARG A 138 9.20 18.22 17.21
CA ARG A 138 10.30 17.68 18.03
C ARG A 138 11.38 17.07 17.13
N ALA A 139 11.02 16.18 16.21
CA ALA A 139 11.97 15.51 15.33
C ALA A 139 12.67 16.48 14.37
N ASP A 140 11.97 17.50 13.87
CA ASP A 140 12.56 18.54 13.03
C ASP A 140 13.58 19.37 13.83
N ASN A 141 13.26 19.74 15.08
CA ASN A 141 14.18 20.44 15.98
C ASN A 141 15.43 19.60 16.29
N GLU A 142 15.27 18.31 16.55
CA GLU A 142 16.40 17.39 16.80
C GLU A 142 17.32 17.25 15.58
N LYS A 143 16.75 17.23 14.37
CA LYS A 143 17.52 17.09 13.11
C LYS A 143 18.19 18.38 12.66
N GLN A 144 17.54 19.52 12.85
CA GLN A 144 17.92 20.79 12.22
C GLN A 144 18.45 21.84 13.21
N GLY A 145 18.39 21.57 14.52
CA GLY A 145 18.90 22.46 15.55
C GLY A 145 18.32 23.87 15.45
N SER A 146 19.17 24.89 15.51
CA SER A 146 18.74 26.29 15.41
C SER A 146 18.22 26.69 14.03
N LEU A 147 18.28 25.88 12.97
CA LEU A 147 17.69 26.28 11.67
C LEU A 147 16.15 26.39 11.70
N VAL A 148 15.52 25.90 12.77
CA VAL A 148 14.10 26.12 13.09
C VAL A 148 13.95 27.35 14.01
N ILE A 149 14.78 28.41 13.87
CA ILE A 149 14.49 29.70 14.52
C ILE A 149 13.19 30.23 13.90
N GLY A 150 12.08 30.12 14.65
CA GLY A 150 10.79 30.75 14.29
C GLY A 150 9.54 29.90 14.50
N GLY A 151 9.63 28.66 15.00
CA GLY A 151 8.45 27.86 15.37
C GLY A 151 7.54 27.49 14.19
N LYS A 152 8.05 27.52 12.95
CA LYS A 152 7.27 27.15 11.76
C LYS A 152 7.30 25.64 11.55
N LEU A 153 6.14 25.01 11.64
CA LEU A 153 5.96 23.60 11.34
C LEU A 153 6.26 23.27 9.87
N GLY A 154 6.79 22.08 9.60
CA GLY A 154 6.91 21.55 8.24
C GLY A 154 5.61 20.95 7.69
N ARG A 155 4.69 20.56 8.58
CA ARG A 155 3.43 19.86 8.31
C ARG A 155 2.35 20.27 9.28
N ARG A 156 1.09 20.18 8.87
CA ARG A 156 -0.08 20.39 9.74
C ARG A 156 -1.15 19.35 9.50
N ALA A 157 -1.93 19.04 10.54
CA ALA A 157 -3.00 18.07 10.51
C ALA A 157 -4.12 18.48 9.53
N ASP A 158 -4.50 19.76 9.51
CA ASP A 158 -5.49 20.34 8.59
C ASP A 158 -5.09 20.16 7.12
N ARG A 159 -3.83 20.43 6.82
CA ARG A 159 -3.27 20.33 5.48
C ARG A 159 -3.21 18.88 5.03
N THR A 160 -2.73 17.95 5.86
CA THR A 160 -2.76 16.52 5.50
C THR A 160 -4.18 16.02 5.25
N ALA A 161 -5.17 16.48 6.03
CA ALA A 161 -6.57 16.14 5.85
C ALA A 161 -7.13 16.64 4.50
N GLU A 162 -6.70 17.82 4.03
CA GLU A 162 -7.05 18.36 2.71
C GLU A 162 -6.61 17.41 1.57
N TYR A 163 -5.40 16.85 1.65
CA TYR A 163 -4.90 15.91 0.64
C TYR A 163 -5.59 14.55 0.75
N ALA A 164 -5.87 14.07 1.96
CA ALA A 164 -6.68 12.86 2.14
C ALA A 164 -8.09 13.02 1.54
N LYS A 165 -8.73 14.18 1.74
CA LYS A 165 -10.01 14.52 1.10
C LYS A 165 -9.89 14.53 -0.42
N ALA A 166 -8.86 15.16 -0.96
CA ALA A 166 -8.63 15.21 -2.41
C ALA A 166 -8.42 13.81 -3.03
N VAL A 167 -7.71 12.91 -2.35
CA VAL A 167 -7.56 11.51 -2.80
C VAL A 167 -8.90 10.78 -2.81
N ARG A 168 -9.75 10.96 -1.80
CA ARG A 168 -11.09 10.36 -1.75
C ARG A 168 -11.98 10.86 -2.89
N GLU A 169 -12.01 12.17 -3.10
CA GLU A 169 -12.80 12.81 -4.15
C GLU A 169 -12.34 12.35 -5.53
N LEU A 170 -11.03 12.31 -5.78
CA LEU A 170 -10.47 11.81 -7.03
C LEU A 170 -10.77 10.32 -7.24
N GLY A 171 -10.67 9.51 -6.19
CA GLY A 171 -11.01 8.09 -6.25
C GLY A 171 -12.47 7.87 -6.65
N SER A 172 -13.39 8.63 -6.04
CA SER A 172 -14.81 8.63 -6.41
C SER A 172 -15.01 9.07 -7.86
N GLU A 173 -14.37 10.16 -8.29
CA GLU A 173 -14.47 10.68 -9.65
C GLU A 173 -14.00 9.67 -10.71
N LEU A 174 -12.87 9.01 -10.46
CA LEU A 174 -12.26 8.08 -11.42
C LEU A 174 -12.77 6.63 -11.29
N GLY A 175 -13.66 6.35 -10.35
CA GLY A 175 -14.09 4.99 -10.01
C GLY A 175 -12.96 4.11 -9.48
N VAL A 176 -11.92 4.72 -8.90
CA VAL A 176 -10.77 4.02 -8.31
C VAL A 176 -11.02 3.81 -6.82
N PRO A 177 -10.96 2.57 -6.31
CA PRO A 177 -11.04 2.30 -4.89
C PRO A 177 -9.99 3.05 -4.07
N VAL A 178 -10.41 3.58 -2.93
CA VAL A 178 -9.53 4.31 -1.99
C VAL A 178 -9.40 3.52 -0.69
N CYS A 179 -8.17 3.25 -0.30
CA CYS A 179 -7.80 2.85 1.06
C CYS A 179 -7.64 4.12 1.90
N ASP A 180 -8.72 4.51 2.58
CA ASP A 180 -8.80 5.73 3.38
C ASP A 180 -8.21 5.54 4.78
N VAL A 181 -6.90 5.36 4.81
CA VAL A 181 -6.10 5.18 6.03
C VAL A 181 -6.21 6.41 6.95
N TRP A 182 -6.37 7.60 6.38
CA TRP A 182 -6.53 8.83 7.15
C TRP A 182 -7.77 8.75 8.05
N SER A 183 -8.96 8.51 7.47
CA SER A 183 -10.19 8.42 8.26
C SER A 183 -10.16 7.24 9.20
N ALA A 184 -9.62 6.10 8.75
CA ALA A 184 -9.48 4.90 9.57
C ALA A 184 -8.71 5.16 10.88
N MET A 185 -7.63 5.94 10.82
CA MET A 185 -6.83 6.30 11.99
C MET A 185 -7.49 7.41 12.82
N VAL A 186 -8.09 8.42 12.18
CA VAL A 186 -8.78 9.53 12.86
C VAL A 186 -9.99 9.02 13.65
N ILE A 187 -10.78 8.10 13.09
CA ILE A 187 -11.89 7.45 13.79
C ILE A 187 -11.37 6.65 15.00
N ARG A 188 -10.32 5.85 14.84
CA ARG A 188 -9.71 5.08 15.94
C ARG A 188 -9.06 5.99 17.00
N ALA A 189 -8.73 7.22 16.64
CA ALA A 189 -8.29 8.26 17.57
C ALA A 189 -9.43 8.95 18.33
N GLY A 190 -10.70 8.57 18.07
CA GLY A 190 -11.89 9.12 18.72
C GLY A 190 -12.52 10.30 17.99
N PHE A 191 -12.19 10.53 16.71
CA PHE A 191 -12.60 11.72 15.96
C PHE A 191 -13.52 11.42 14.75
N GLY A 192 -14.37 10.38 14.84
CA GLY A 192 -15.40 10.16 13.82
C GLY A 192 -16.68 9.46 14.32
N GLY A 193 -17.82 10.13 14.12
CA GLY A 193 -19.18 9.63 14.33
C GLY A 193 -19.89 10.15 15.58
N GLU A 194 -21.21 10.37 15.48
CA GLU A 194 -22.16 10.94 16.45
C GLU A 194 -21.98 10.43 17.89
N ASP A 195 -21.11 11.09 18.64
CA ASP A 195 -21.16 11.29 20.09
C ASP A 195 -19.76 11.77 20.49
N GLY A 196 -19.59 13.10 20.49
CA GLY A 196 -18.53 13.75 21.25
C GLY A 196 -18.78 13.56 22.75
N GLY A 197 -18.69 12.31 23.20
CA GLY A 197 -18.80 11.89 24.58
C GLY A 197 -17.55 12.31 25.31
N ALA A 198 -17.72 13.29 26.18
CA ALA A 198 -16.76 13.76 27.16
C ALA A 198 -15.81 12.65 27.64
N GLY A 199 -14.51 12.90 27.52
CA GLY A 199 -13.50 12.16 28.28
C GLY A 199 -13.68 12.44 29.76
N THR A 200 -14.57 11.71 30.42
CA THR A 200 -14.56 11.56 31.87
C THR A 200 -13.45 10.59 32.23
N ALA A 201 -12.46 11.11 32.95
CA ALA A 201 -11.52 10.32 33.71
C ALA A 201 -12.26 9.39 34.69
N ALA A 202 -11.95 8.09 34.67
CA ALA A 202 -12.12 7.21 35.82
C ALA A 202 -11.36 5.89 35.63
N GLY A 203 -10.45 5.59 36.56
CA GLY A 203 -10.19 4.23 37.07
C GLY A 203 -9.40 3.27 36.18
N ARG A 204 -8.06 3.29 36.29
CA ARG A 204 -7.27 2.06 36.16
C ARG A 204 -7.31 1.36 37.52
N ASP A 205 -8.15 0.36 37.66
CA ASP A 205 -7.89 -0.71 38.62
C ASP A 205 -7.12 -1.81 37.90
N ARG A 206 -5.96 -2.10 38.50
CA ARG A 206 -5.19 -3.31 38.30
C ARG A 206 -6.02 -4.46 38.84
N ASP A 207 -5.96 -5.60 38.18
CA ASP A 207 -5.54 -6.81 38.86
C ASP A 207 -5.11 -7.86 37.84
N ASP A 208 -4.00 -8.49 38.20
CA ASP A 208 -3.37 -9.64 37.58
C ASP A 208 -4.35 -10.83 37.54
N ASP A 209 -4.31 -11.66 36.49
CA ASP A 209 -3.73 -12.98 36.71
C ASP A 209 -3.39 -13.76 35.43
N ASN A 210 -2.35 -14.54 35.64
CA ASN A 210 -1.61 -15.41 34.76
C ASN A 210 -2.40 -16.72 34.50
N THR A 211 -2.27 -17.34 33.31
CA THR A 211 -1.88 -18.76 33.18
C THR A 211 -1.85 -19.23 31.72
N ALA A 212 -0.73 -19.86 31.38
CA ALA A 212 -0.44 -20.54 30.14
C ALA A 212 -1.05 -21.96 30.09
N SER A 213 -1.35 -22.45 28.88
CA SER A 213 -1.19 -23.85 28.42
C SER A 213 -1.76 -23.95 26.99
N SER A 214 -0.98 -24.09 25.93
CA SER A 214 -0.25 -25.28 25.44
C SER A 214 -1.13 -26.36 24.79
N ALA A 215 -0.66 -26.79 23.60
CA ALA A 215 -1.02 -27.99 22.82
C ALA A 215 -2.42 -28.03 22.17
N ALA A 216 -2.67 -28.68 21.05
CA ALA A 216 -1.90 -29.23 19.94
C ALA A 216 -2.95 -29.70 18.89
N ALA A 217 -2.49 -29.92 17.67
CA ALA A 217 -3.25 -30.33 16.50
C ALA A 217 -4.12 -31.59 16.65
N ALA A 218 -5.22 -31.65 15.91
CA ALA A 218 -5.74 -32.89 15.33
C ALA A 218 -6.56 -32.61 14.05
N THR A 219 -6.01 -33.06 12.93
CA THR A 219 -6.64 -33.35 11.65
C THR A 219 -7.70 -34.45 11.76
N ALA A 220 -8.80 -34.34 11.01
CA ALA A 220 -9.45 -35.49 10.36
C ALA A 220 -10.43 -35.03 9.27
N ALA A 221 -10.19 -35.52 8.04
CA ALA A 221 -11.15 -35.52 6.94
C ALA A 221 -11.81 -36.90 6.88
N ALA A 222 -13.13 -36.95 6.60
CA ALA A 222 -13.79 -37.96 5.75
C ALA A 222 -15.32 -37.75 5.70
N THR A 223 -15.81 -37.44 4.50
CA THR A 223 -17.19 -37.60 3.97
C THR A 223 -17.43 -39.07 3.52
N PRO A 224 -18.56 -39.50 2.89
CA PRO A 224 -19.92 -38.95 2.76
C PRO A 224 -21.09 -39.99 2.87
N SER A 225 -22.35 -39.52 2.90
CA SER A 225 -23.53 -40.15 2.25
C SER A 225 -24.71 -39.13 2.22
N ALA A 226 -25.20 -38.66 1.07
CA ALA A 226 -26.41 -39.14 0.34
C ALA A 226 -27.64 -39.39 1.26
N ASP A 227 -28.86 -38.91 1.05
CA ASP A 227 -29.61 -38.34 -0.08
C ASP A 227 -30.86 -37.64 0.51
N THR A 228 -31.38 -36.60 -0.15
CA THR A 228 -32.77 -36.52 -0.66
C THR A 228 -33.18 -35.08 -1.01
N ALA A 229 -33.84 -34.99 -2.17
CA ALA A 229 -34.22 -33.80 -2.90
C ALA A 229 -35.61 -33.27 -2.51
N SER A 230 -35.78 -31.94 -2.63
CA SER A 230 -36.99 -31.23 -3.08
C SER A 230 -36.59 -29.74 -3.11
N GLY A 231 -36.62 -28.97 -4.20
CA GLY A 231 -37.64 -28.92 -5.23
C GLY A 231 -38.45 -27.63 -5.06
N ASN A 232 -37.93 -26.47 -5.48
CA ASN A 232 -38.79 -25.42 -6.04
C ASN A 232 -38.00 -24.36 -6.83
N GLN A 233 -38.33 -24.26 -8.12
CA GLN A 233 -38.06 -23.11 -8.98
C GLN A 233 -39.23 -22.13 -8.89
N ALA A 234 -38.93 -20.84 -8.81
CA ALA A 234 -39.82 -19.78 -9.30
C ALA A 234 -38.99 -18.62 -9.84
N ALA A 235 -39.46 -18.07 -10.94
CA ALA A 235 -38.74 -17.23 -11.88
C ALA A 235 -38.92 -15.71 -11.62
N ARG A 236 -37.88 -14.96 -11.99
CA ARG A 236 -37.85 -13.65 -12.70
C ARG A 236 -38.70 -12.47 -12.20
N SER A 237 -38.01 -11.39 -11.82
CA SER A 237 -38.10 -10.00 -12.38
C SER A 237 -37.22 -9.11 -11.48
N GLY A 238 -36.24 -8.37 -11.98
CA GLY A 238 -36.44 -7.10 -12.70
C GLY A 238 -36.55 -5.96 -11.68
N GLY A 239 -35.48 -5.21 -11.45
CA GLY A 239 -35.47 -4.06 -10.54
C GLY A 239 -34.06 -3.50 -10.32
N ASP A 240 -33.67 -2.55 -11.17
CA ASP A 240 -32.59 -1.62 -10.90
C ASP A 240 -32.87 -0.88 -9.58
N ALA A 241 -32.00 -1.05 -8.59
CA ALA A 241 -31.96 -0.22 -7.42
C ALA A 241 -30.61 0.51 -7.41
N ALA A 242 -30.65 1.78 -7.82
CA ALA A 242 -29.60 2.74 -7.54
C ALA A 242 -29.49 2.90 -6.02
N ASP A 243 -28.45 2.34 -5.42
CA ASP A 243 -28.10 2.61 -4.02
C ASP A 243 -27.30 3.91 -3.96
N GLY A 244 -28.05 5.01 -3.91
CA GLY A 244 -27.54 6.30 -3.50
C GLY A 244 -27.34 6.30 -1.99
N SER A 245 -26.13 5.95 -1.54
CA SER A 245 -25.70 6.27 -0.19
C SER A 245 -25.37 7.76 -0.13
N ASP A 246 -26.36 8.54 0.28
CA ASP A 246 -26.22 9.94 0.68
C ASP A 246 -25.39 9.98 1.96
N ASN A 247 -24.06 10.02 1.79
CA ASN A 247 -23.10 10.15 2.87
C ASN A 247 -23.14 11.61 3.37
N THR A 248 -24.10 11.92 4.24
CA THR A 248 -24.08 13.16 5.02
C THR A 248 -22.91 13.08 6.01
N ALA A 249 -21.72 13.40 5.51
CA ALA A 249 -20.50 13.37 6.29
C ALA A 249 -20.65 14.30 7.50
N THR A 250 -20.66 13.73 8.70
CA THR A 250 -20.55 14.49 9.95
C THR A 250 -19.35 15.44 9.82
N PRO A 251 -19.52 16.74 10.08
CA PRO A 251 -18.42 17.69 9.95
C PRO A 251 -17.28 17.29 10.89
N LEU A 252 -16.07 17.22 10.35
CA LEU A 252 -14.87 16.91 11.13
C LEU A 252 -14.72 17.95 12.25
N LEU A 253 -14.49 17.48 13.47
CA LEU A 253 -14.16 18.34 14.60
C LEU A 253 -12.84 19.07 14.28
N THR A 254 -12.86 20.40 14.40
CA THR A 254 -11.66 21.24 14.33
C THR A 254 -11.37 21.82 15.71
N PRO A 255 -10.10 21.82 16.18
CA PRO A 255 -8.91 21.31 15.51
C PRO A 255 -8.92 19.77 15.37
N LEU A 256 -8.17 19.25 14.40
CA LEU A 256 -8.06 17.81 14.10
C LEU A 256 -7.10 17.10 15.07
N PRO A 257 -7.23 15.79 15.29
CA PRO A 257 -6.29 15.05 16.12
C PRO A 257 -4.87 15.17 15.54
N GLY A 258 -3.89 15.37 16.42
CA GLY A 258 -2.48 15.56 16.04
C GLY A 258 -2.08 17.02 15.89
N SER A 259 -3.04 17.95 15.89
CA SER A 259 -2.77 19.39 15.94
C SER A 259 -2.09 19.80 17.26
N LEU A 260 -1.23 20.82 17.20
CA LEU A 260 -0.70 21.48 18.40
C LEU A 260 -1.78 22.18 19.23
N ASP A 261 -2.92 22.52 18.64
CA ASP A 261 -4.05 23.18 19.29
C ASP A 261 -4.87 22.22 20.19
N LEU A 262 -4.61 20.91 20.09
CA LEU A 262 -5.18 19.89 20.96
C LEU A 262 -4.12 19.26 21.86
N PRO A 263 -4.52 18.69 23.02
CA PRO A 263 -3.63 17.86 23.81
C PRO A 263 -3.14 16.64 22.99
N PRO A 264 -2.02 16.01 23.39
CA PRO A 264 -1.59 14.75 22.79
C PRO A 264 -2.71 13.71 22.75
N ASN A 265 -2.84 13.03 21.62
CA ASN A 265 -3.81 11.94 21.44
C ASN A 265 -3.04 10.62 21.36
N GLU A 266 -3.08 9.82 22.44
CA GLU A 266 -2.31 8.57 22.55
C GLU A 266 -2.60 7.58 21.41
N PRO A 267 -3.88 7.29 21.05
CA PRO A 267 -4.16 6.40 19.91
C PRO A 267 -3.59 6.92 18.58
N LEU A 268 -3.74 8.20 18.26
CA LEU A 268 -3.16 8.77 17.04
C LEU A 268 -1.64 8.63 17.05
N GLN A 269 -1.02 8.96 18.18
CA GLN A 269 0.43 8.90 18.33
C GLN A 269 0.97 7.48 18.25
N SER A 270 0.19 6.46 18.64
CA SER A 270 0.61 5.06 18.55
C SER A 270 0.68 4.57 17.10
N PHE A 271 -0.08 5.16 16.17
CA PHE A 271 0.00 4.84 14.75
C PHE A 271 1.26 5.38 14.05
N LEU A 272 1.98 6.30 14.69
CA LEU A 272 3.09 7.05 14.10
C LEU A 272 4.41 6.77 14.84
N GLN A 273 5.51 6.72 14.11
CA GLN A 273 6.86 6.69 14.66
C GLN A 273 7.14 8.00 15.42
N ASP A 274 8.31 8.11 16.04
CA ASP A 274 8.69 9.27 16.85
C ASP A 274 8.79 10.58 16.07
N ASP A 275 8.84 10.50 14.74
CA ASP A 275 8.81 11.68 13.85
C ASP A 275 7.40 12.19 13.53
N GLY A 276 6.34 11.51 14.00
CA GLY A 276 4.96 11.96 13.81
C GLY A 276 4.48 11.92 12.36
N VAL A 277 5.20 11.23 11.47
CA VAL A 277 4.88 11.14 10.03
C VAL A 277 4.85 9.71 9.55
N HIS A 278 5.89 8.92 9.83
CA HIS A 278 5.97 7.55 9.32
C HIS A 278 5.14 6.60 10.17
N LEU A 279 4.63 5.54 9.55
CA LEU A 279 3.79 4.56 10.25
C LEU A 279 4.62 3.75 11.25
N SER A 280 4.06 3.59 12.45
CA SER A 280 4.51 2.58 13.41
C SER A 280 4.06 1.18 12.95
N ALA A 281 4.39 0.17 13.77
CA ALA A 281 3.83 -1.18 13.59
C ALA A 281 2.30 -1.19 13.66
N GLU A 282 1.72 -0.39 14.54
CA GLU A 282 0.26 -0.29 14.72
C GLU A 282 -0.39 0.43 13.55
N GLY A 283 0.20 1.55 13.11
CA GLY A 283 -0.29 2.25 11.93
C GLY A 283 -0.20 1.40 10.67
N SER A 284 0.87 0.61 10.54
CA SER A 284 1.03 -0.38 9.47
C SER A 284 -0.06 -1.46 9.49
N ARG A 285 -0.50 -1.91 10.68
CA ARG A 285 -1.61 -2.88 10.80
C ARG A 285 -2.93 -2.30 10.33
N VAL A 286 -3.22 -1.04 10.68
CA VAL A 286 -4.42 -0.33 10.20
C VAL A 286 -4.39 -0.25 8.68
N LEU A 287 -3.31 0.27 8.08
CA LEU A 287 -3.17 0.37 6.62
C LEU A 287 -3.36 -1.00 5.95
N PHE A 288 -2.67 -2.03 6.45
CA PHE A 288 -2.77 -3.37 5.90
C PHE A 288 -4.20 -3.92 5.94
N GLY A 289 -4.90 -3.79 7.08
CA GLY A 289 -6.27 -4.26 7.24
C GLY A 289 -7.26 -3.55 6.31
N GLU A 290 -7.15 -2.22 6.22
CA GLU A 290 -7.98 -1.41 5.32
C GLU A 290 -7.69 -1.76 3.84
N LEU A 291 -6.41 -1.90 3.46
CA LEU A 291 -6.01 -2.26 2.11
C LEU A 291 -6.53 -3.64 1.70
N MET A 292 -6.37 -4.65 2.56
CA MET A 292 -6.89 -6.00 2.30
C MET A 292 -8.41 -6.00 2.22
N THR A 293 -9.10 -5.15 2.99
CA THR A 293 -10.55 -4.97 2.91
C THR A 293 -10.97 -4.38 1.57
N VAL A 294 -10.26 -3.37 1.08
CA VAL A 294 -10.49 -2.77 -0.25
C VAL A 294 -10.27 -3.79 -1.36
N ILE A 295 -9.16 -4.53 -1.33
CA ILE A 295 -8.86 -5.56 -2.34
C ILE A 295 -9.95 -6.63 -2.32
N ASN A 296 -10.32 -7.15 -1.15
CA ASN A 296 -11.35 -8.19 -1.05
C ASN A 296 -12.72 -7.73 -1.61
N LYS A 297 -13.12 -6.49 -1.33
CA LYS A 297 -14.41 -5.95 -1.77
C LYS A 297 -14.46 -5.57 -3.24
N ARG A 298 -13.33 -5.09 -3.80
CA ARG A 298 -13.31 -4.48 -5.14
C ARG A 298 -12.65 -5.36 -6.19
N TYR A 299 -11.70 -6.18 -5.76
CA TYR A 299 -10.89 -7.08 -6.59
C TYR A 299 -10.77 -8.47 -5.93
N PRO A 300 -11.89 -9.17 -5.65
CA PRO A 300 -11.85 -10.46 -4.96
C PRO A 300 -11.00 -11.51 -5.69
N GLU A 301 -10.86 -11.41 -7.02
CA GLU A 301 -9.99 -12.25 -7.84
C GLU A 301 -8.49 -12.03 -7.58
N LEU A 302 -8.11 -10.90 -6.99
CA LEU A 302 -6.75 -10.60 -6.56
C LEU A 302 -6.49 -11.00 -5.10
N MET A 303 -7.47 -11.59 -4.38
CA MET A 303 -7.22 -12.10 -3.04
C MET A 303 -6.28 -13.31 -3.07
N PRO A 304 -5.38 -13.49 -2.08
CA PRO A 304 -4.45 -14.61 -2.05
C PRO A 304 -5.14 -15.98 -2.17
N SER A 305 -6.32 -16.13 -1.57
CA SER A 305 -7.12 -17.36 -1.63
C SER A 305 -7.71 -17.66 -3.02
N ALA A 306 -7.96 -16.63 -3.83
CA ALA A 306 -8.53 -16.76 -5.18
C ALA A 306 -7.45 -16.99 -6.26
N LEU A 307 -6.21 -16.62 -5.97
CA LEU A 307 -5.09 -16.81 -6.88
C LEU A 307 -4.59 -18.25 -6.84
N ARG A 308 -4.07 -18.78 -7.94
CA ARG A 308 -3.35 -20.05 -7.93
C ARG A 308 -1.94 -19.87 -7.39
N MET A 309 -1.41 -20.87 -6.68
CA MET A 309 0.03 -20.93 -6.44
C MET A 309 0.75 -21.20 -7.77
N ARG A 310 1.80 -20.43 -8.00
CA ARG A 310 2.80 -20.58 -9.04
C ARG A 310 3.81 -21.62 -8.55
N LEU A 311 4.23 -22.45 -9.48
CA LEU A 311 5.04 -23.65 -9.28
C LEU A 311 4.28 -24.82 -8.61
N PRO A 312 4.58 -26.06 -9.01
CA PRO A 312 3.98 -27.26 -8.42
C PRO A 312 4.20 -27.34 -6.90
N ALA A 313 3.41 -28.17 -6.22
CA ALA A 313 3.74 -28.59 -4.87
C ALA A 313 5.05 -29.39 -4.89
N TRP A 314 5.84 -29.32 -3.83
CA TRP A 314 7.18 -29.94 -3.81
C TRP A 314 7.13 -31.47 -3.88
N ASP A 315 6.02 -32.06 -3.44
CA ASP A 315 5.72 -33.49 -3.34
C ASP A 315 4.92 -34.04 -4.53
N ASP A 316 4.61 -33.22 -5.53
CA ASP A 316 3.91 -33.63 -6.75
C ASP A 316 4.88 -34.26 -7.76
N ALA A 317 5.23 -35.52 -7.51
CA ALA A 317 6.21 -36.25 -8.30
C ALA A 317 5.85 -36.32 -9.80
N ASP A 318 4.57 -36.44 -10.12
CA ASP A 318 4.10 -36.53 -11.50
C ASP A 318 4.31 -35.21 -12.25
N VAL A 319 3.98 -34.09 -11.62
CA VAL A 319 4.21 -32.77 -12.21
C VAL A 319 5.70 -32.46 -12.34
N TRP A 320 6.53 -32.80 -11.35
CA TRP A 320 7.98 -32.59 -11.47
C TRP A 320 8.62 -33.46 -12.56
N MET A 321 8.18 -34.71 -12.71
CA MET A 321 8.62 -35.58 -13.80
C MET A 321 8.23 -35.03 -15.19
N ALA A 322 7.07 -34.37 -15.30
CA ALA A 322 6.67 -33.68 -16.52
C ALA A 322 7.55 -32.43 -16.78
N VAL A 323 7.74 -31.58 -15.77
CA VAL A 323 8.60 -30.37 -15.87
C VAL A 323 10.03 -30.73 -16.29
N GLU A 324 10.59 -31.83 -15.78
CA GLU A 324 11.93 -32.26 -16.19
C GLU A 324 12.01 -32.74 -17.63
N LYS A 325 10.96 -33.40 -18.13
CA LYS A 325 10.90 -33.83 -19.53
C LYS A 325 10.80 -32.61 -20.46
N ASP A 326 9.91 -31.67 -20.14
CA ASP A 326 9.60 -30.52 -20.99
C ASP A 326 10.64 -29.39 -20.87
N GLY A 327 11.13 -29.11 -19.66
CA GLY A 327 12.16 -28.10 -19.41
C GLY A 327 13.53 -28.48 -20.00
N ARG A 328 13.84 -29.78 -20.10
CA ARG A 328 15.03 -30.26 -20.81
C ARG A 328 14.90 -30.05 -22.32
N SER A 329 13.71 -30.16 -22.91
CA SER A 329 13.48 -29.83 -24.32
C SER A 329 13.65 -28.34 -24.59
N GLU A 330 13.06 -27.46 -23.77
CA GLU A 330 13.20 -26.01 -23.94
C GLU A 330 14.65 -25.55 -23.79
N GLN A 331 15.39 -26.05 -22.79
CA GLN A 331 16.82 -25.74 -22.65
C GLN A 331 17.65 -26.24 -23.83
N ARG A 332 17.33 -27.42 -24.38
CA ARG A 332 18.01 -27.94 -25.58
C ARG A 332 17.73 -27.08 -26.81
N GLU A 333 16.49 -26.65 -27.01
CA GLU A 333 16.12 -25.73 -28.11
C GLU A 333 16.78 -24.35 -27.95
N GLN A 334 16.81 -23.80 -26.74
CA GLN A 334 17.50 -22.55 -26.44
C GLN A 334 19.00 -22.66 -26.76
N GLN A 335 19.65 -23.74 -26.34
CA GLN A 335 21.07 -23.98 -26.64
C GLN A 335 21.33 -24.18 -28.14
N GLN A 336 20.43 -24.84 -28.87
CA GLN A 336 20.53 -24.99 -30.33
C GLN A 336 20.35 -23.66 -31.06
N ARG A 337 19.39 -22.81 -30.64
CA ARG A 337 19.19 -21.46 -31.19
C ARG A 337 20.40 -20.56 -30.96
N VAL A 338 21.02 -20.63 -29.77
CA VAL A 338 22.25 -19.89 -29.46
C VAL A 338 23.43 -20.38 -30.31
N ARG A 339 23.60 -21.70 -30.49
CA ARG A 339 24.64 -22.27 -31.36
C ARG A 339 24.45 -21.88 -32.83
N ALA A 340 23.21 -21.91 -33.33
CA ALA A 340 22.90 -21.48 -34.69
C ALA A 340 23.18 -19.98 -34.91
N ARG A 341 22.94 -19.12 -33.90
CA ARG A 341 23.29 -17.69 -33.94
C ARG A 341 24.79 -17.44 -33.83
N GLY A 342 25.54 -18.30 -33.15
CA GLY A 342 27.00 -18.22 -33.02
C GLY A 342 27.75 -18.64 -34.29
N ALA A 343 27.18 -19.53 -35.11
CA ALA A 343 27.79 -20.01 -36.35
C ALA A 343 27.71 -19.02 -37.53
N GLY A 344 26.89 -17.96 -37.43
CA GLY A 344 26.65 -16.98 -38.50
C GLY A 344 27.33 -15.61 -38.34
N ARG A 345 28.13 -15.37 -37.29
CA ARG A 345 28.87 -14.11 -37.12
C ARG A 345 30.27 -14.22 -37.70
N ASP A 346 30.38 -13.86 -38.98
CA ASP A 346 31.63 -13.42 -39.57
C ASP A 346 32.18 -12.23 -38.76
N ARG A 347 33.52 -12.17 -38.62
CA ARG A 347 34.24 -11.28 -37.70
C ARG A 347 34.18 -9.82 -38.20
N GLY A 348 33.07 -9.15 -37.95
CA GLY A 348 32.89 -7.71 -38.17
C GLY A 348 33.65 -6.87 -37.14
N LYS A 349 34.53 -5.99 -37.64
CA LYS A 349 35.40 -5.07 -36.90
C LYS A 349 34.72 -4.33 -35.74
N VAL A 350 35.38 -4.32 -34.58
CA VAL A 350 35.03 -3.50 -33.41
C VAL A 350 35.38 -2.04 -33.70
N VAL A 351 34.37 -1.16 -33.73
CA VAL A 351 34.56 0.30 -33.69
C VAL A 351 34.38 0.74 -32.23
N ARG A 352 35.45 1.27 -31.63
CA ARG A 352 35.41 1.92 -30.31
C ARG A 352 34.79 3.31 -30.47
N GLY A 353 33.57 3.51 -29.97
CA GLY A 353 32.99 4.83 -29.76
C GLY A 353 33.30 5.34 -28.35
N LYS A 354 33.85 6.55 -28.24
CA LYS A 354 34.11 7.27 -26.99
C LYS A 354 32.80 7.81 -26.42
N PHE A 355 32.61 7.71 -25.12
CA PHE A 355 31.70 8.56 -24.35
C PHE A 355 32.55 9.62 -23.63
N GLU A 356 32.25 10.89 -23.85
CA GLU A 356 32.78 11.99 -23.05
C GLU A 356 31.90 12.23 -21.82
N ALA A 357 32.55 12.72 -20.76
CA ALA A 357 32.08 12.78 -19.38
C ALA A 357 31.14 13.95 -19.08
#